data_AF-A0A851LPG7-F1
#
_entry.id   AF-A0A851LPG7-F1
#
_cell.length_a   1.000
_cell.length_b   1.000
_cell.length_c   1.000
_cell.angle_alpha   90.00
_cell.angle_beta   90.00
_cell.angle_gamma   90.00
#
_symmetry.space_group_name_H-M   'P 1'
#
loop_
_entity.id
_entity.type
_entity.pdbx_description
1 polymer ?
#
loop_
_entity_poly.entity_id
_entity_poly.type
_entity_poly.pdbx_seq_one_letter_code
_entity_poly.pdbx_strand_id
1 'polypeptide(L)'
;FGPLGVALRGNLAAQWWDSALAFREQVFAVDAPLHGPAPAGAPGAGHGLQLLHSETLREALQGSGCSREPAGPALEEVLRSAGTLRESLLPGALAQYVSCLELVNKRLPCGLAQMGVCFHSIPENENLRRIGERTTSLLAWFSSPRTAGQWLDYWLRQRLQWWRKFAVGPSNFSSSDFQDEEGRRGFNLLYNFPWGTETIETLKNLGDTELLQMYPGDSSKLLGRDGRKNVIPHVLSVSGNLDRGTLAYLFDSLQLAENPLTKKKNSQRKVLKLHPCLAPLKVALDVGKGPTTELRQVCQGLFNELSENRISVWPGYLETVQVSLEQLYTK
;
A
#
# COMPACT_ATOMS: atom_id res chain seq x y z
N PHE A 1 7.07 -7.43 8.82
CA PHE A 1 6.22 -7.19 10.02
C PHE A 1 5.95 -8.52 10.71
N GLY A 2 5.91 -8.55 12.06
CA GLY A 2 5.40 -9.72 12.79
C GLY A 2 3.88 -9.84 12.72
N PRO A 3 3.24 -10.87 13.36
CA PRO A 3 1.81 -11.14 13.23
C PRO A 3 0.91 -9.93 13.55
N LEU A 4 1.20 -9.23 14.66
CA LEU A 4 0.46 -8.02 15.06
C LEU A 4 0.65 -6.86 14.09
N GLY A 5 1.84 -6.73 13.51
CA GLY A 5 2.11 -5.69 12.50
C GLY A 5 1.38 -5.97 11.19
N VAL A 6 1.29 -7.23 10.77
CA VAL A 6 0.50 -7.65 9.61
C VAL A 6 -0.99 -7.39 9.85
N ALA A 7 -1.52 -7.74 11.03
CA ALA A 7 -2.92 -7.47 11.38
C ALA A 7 -3.23 -5.97 11.45
N LEU A 8 -2.33 -5.16 12.02
CA LEU A 8 -2.46 -3.69 12.04
C LEU A 8 -2.50 -3.12 10.62
N ARG A 9 -1.56 -3.55 9.76
CA ARG A 9 -1.55 -3.15 8.35
C ARG A 9 -2.82 -3.58 7.62
N GLY A 10 -3.32 -4.78 7.90
CA GLY A 10 -4.58 -5.29 7.37
C GLY A 10 -5.78 -4.44 7.76
N ASN A 11 -5.88 -4.05 9.03
CA ASN A 11 -6.92 -3.13 9.51
C ASN A 11 -6.81 -1.75 8.85
N LEU A 12 -5.59 -1.23 8.69
CA LEU A 12 -5.35 0.04 8.00
C LEU A 12 -5.76 -0.02 6.53
N ALA A 13 -5.41 -1.11 5.85
CA ALA A 13 -5.79 -1.37 4.47
C ALA A 13 -7.32 -1.44 4.30
N ALA A 14 -8.02 -2.14 5.21
CA ALA A 14 -9.47 -2.21 5.21
C ALA A 14 -10.11 -0.82 5.41
N GLN A 15 -9.63 -0.03 6.38
CA GLN A 15 -10.10 1.34 6.59
C GLN A 15 -9.82 2.28 5.42
N TRP A 16 -8.74 2.02 4.68
CA TRP A 16 -8.45 2.75 3.44
C TRP A 16 -9.46 2.40 2.36
N TRP A 17 -9.73 1.10 2.15
CA TRP A 17 -10.73 0.63 1.20
C TRP A 17 -12.13 1.17 1.49
N ASP A 18 -12.55 1.14 2.75
CA ASP A 18 -13.83 1.72 3.18
C ASP A 18 -13.92 3.21 2.84
N SER A 19 -12.83 3.97 3.03
CA SER A 19 -12.80 5.39 2.69
C SER A 19 -12.76 5.68 1.19
N ALA A 20 -12.16 4.77 0.41
CA ALA A 20 -11.98 4.91 -1.03
C ALA A 20 -13.22 4.47 -1.81
N LEU A 21 -13.87 3.36 -1.40
CA LEU A 21 -14.98 2.74 -2.13
C LEU A 21 -16.35 3.01 -1.50
N ALA A 22 -16.49 2.83 -0.17
CA ALA A 22 -17.82 2.74 0.45
C ALA A 22 -18.64 4.03 0.37
N PHE A 23 -17.98 5.18 0.21
CA PHE A 23 -18.62 6.49 0.11
C PHE A 23 -18.69 7.03 -1.33
N ARG A 24 -18.26 6.26 -2.34
CA ARG A 24 -18.04 6.79 -3.70
C ARG A 24 -18.52 5.82 -4.78
N GLU A 25 -19.70 6.10 -5.33
CA GLU A 25 -20.31 5.34 -6.44
C GLU A 25 -19.47 5.33 -7.74
N GLN A 26 -18.46 6.21 -7.84
CA GLN A 26 -17.64 6.42 -9.02
C GLN A 26 -16.23 5.85 -8.89
N VAL A 27 -15.90 5.16 -7.79
CA VAL A 27 -14.58 4.52 -7.60
C VAL A 27 -14.72 3.01 -7.74
N PHE A 28 -13.93 2.41 -8.62
CA PHE A 28 -13.93 0.98 -8.87
C PHE A 28 -12.62 0.35 -8.41
N ALA A 29 -12.74 -0.83 -7.79
CA ALA A 29 -11.57 -1.63 -7.44
C ALA A 29 -11.00 -2.30 -8.70
N VAL A 30 -9.69 -2.20 -8.86
CA VAL A 30 -8.95 -2.82 -9.96
C VAL A 30 -7.75 -3.59 -9.42
N ASP A 31 -7.37 -4.63 -10.15
CA ASP A 31 -6.15 -5.36 -9.89
C ASP A 31 -5.34 -5.53 -11.17
N ALA A 32 -4.02 -5.47 -11.02
CA ALA A 32 -3.07 -5.48 -12.11
C ALA A 32 -1.90 -6.40 -11.74
N PRO A 33 -1.27 -7.06 -12.72
CA PRO A 33 -0.19 -8.00 -12.46
C PRO A 33 1.02 -7.33 -11.79
N LEU A 34 1.85 -8.14 -11.13
CA LEU A 34 3.08 -7.69 -10.45
C LEU A 34 4.20 -7.30 -11.43
N HIS A 35 4.11 -7.80 -12.66
CA HIS A 35 5.06 -7.55 -13.73
C HIS A 35 4.30 -7.17 -14.99
N GLY A 36 4.94 -6.40 -15.85
CA GLY A 36 4.40 -5.98 -17.14
C GLY A 36 5.49 -5.84 -18.18
N PRO A 37 5.12 -5.58 -19.45
CA PRO A 37 6.09 -5.22 -20.47
C PRO A 37 6.86 -3.98 -20.04
N ALA A 38 8.13 -3.88 -20.44
CA ALA A 38 8.93 -2.69 -20.19
C ALA A 38 8.20 -1.45 -20.75
N PRO A 39 8.07 -0.35 -19.98
CA PRO A 39 7.37 0.83 -20.45
C PRO A 39 8.05 1.37 -21.71
N ALA A 40 7.32 1.38 -22.83
CA ALA A 40 7.81 1.89 -24.09
C ALA A 40 8.02 3.41 -23.97
N GLY A 41 9.28 3.85 -23.99
CA GLY A 41 9.63 5.27 -24.08
C GLY A 41 10.01 5.99 -22.78
N ALA A 42 10.16 5.29 -21.65
CA ALA A 42 10.75 5.92 -20.47
C ALA A 42 12.28 6.14 -20.71
N PRO A 43 12.79 7.39 -20.61
CA PRO A 43 14.22 7.69 -20.71
C PRO A 43 14.93 7.18 -19.45
N GLY A 44 15.10 5.87 -19.38
CA GLY A 44 15.54 5.17 -18.16
C GLY A 44 15.33 3.65 -18.20
N ALA A 45 15.06 3.07 -19.38
CA ALA A 45 14.82 1.64 -19.62
C ALA A 45 15.95 0.68 -19.16
N GLY A 46 16.98 1.17 -18.47
CA GLY A 46 18.07 0.39 -17.86
C GLY A 46 18.07 0.33 -16.33
N HIS A 47 17.05 0.86 -15.64
CA HIS A 47 17.06 0.96 -14.16
C HIS A 47 15.98 0.19 -13.41
N GLY A 48 14.96 -0.32 -14.11
CA GLY A 48 13.89 -1.11 -13.51
C GLY A 48 14.31 -2.54 -13.18
N LEU A 49 13.67 -3.14 -12.19
CA LEU A 49 13.92 -4.54 -11.82
C LEU A 49 13.32 -5.48 -12.87
N GLN A 50 14.17 -6.25 -13.54
CA GLN A 50 13.76 -7.15 -14.63
C GLN A 50 13.58 -8.59 -14.14
N LEU A 51 12.55 -9.27 -14.66
CA LEU A 51 12.38 -10.71 -14.51
C LEU A 51 12.98 -11.42 -15.71
N LEU A 52 13.88 -12.34 -15.42
CA LEU A 52 14.52 -13.19 -16.40
C LEU A 52 14.20 -14.65 -16.09
N HIS A 53 13.79 -15.39 -17.11
CA HIS A 53 13.68 -16.84 -16.99
C HIS A 53 15.08 -17.44 -17.00
N SER A 54 15.37 -18.29 -16.01
CA SER A 54 16.69 -18.93 -15.86
C SER A 54 17.05 -19.83 -17.04
N GLU A 55 16.04 -20.38 -17.73
CA GLU A 55 16.21 -21.22 -18.91
C GLU A 55 16.70 -20.41 -20.10
N THR A 56 16.03 -19.29 -20.42
CA THR A 56 16.43 -18.38 -21.52
C THR A 56 17.83 -17.80 -21.29
N LEU A 57 18.16 -17.47 -20.03
CA LEU A 57 19.50 -17.00 -19.68
C LEU A 57 20.55 -18.12 -19.85
N ARG A 58 20.22 -19.35 -19.49
CA ARG A 58 21.10 -20.51 -19.69
C ARG A 58 21.31 -20.80 -21.17
N GLU A 59 20.26 -20.76 -21.97
CA GLU A 59 20.32 -20.94 -23.43
C GLU A 59 21.18 -19.86 -24.09
N ALA A 60 21.01 -18.59 -23.70
CA ALA A 60 21.84 -17.49 -24.18
C ALA A 60 23.33 -17.66 -23.81
N LEU A 61 23.63 -18.19 -22.62
CA LEU A 61 25.00 -18.46 -22.16
C LEU A 61 25.61 -19.74 -22.78
N GLN A 62 24.79 -20.74 -23.13
CA GLN A 62 25.23 -22.00 -23.73
C GLN A 62 25.35 -21.92 -25.26
N GLY A 63 24.52 -21.09 -25.90
CA GLY A 63 24.57 -20.80 -27.33
C GLY A 63 25.84 -20.06 -27.75
N SER A 64 26.46 -19.32 -26.83
CA SER A 64 27.85 -18.86 -26.99
C SER A 64 28.80 -20.01 -26.67
N GLY A 65 29.05 -20.89 -27.64
CA GLY A 65 30.19 -21.82 -27.56
C GLY A 65 31.48 -21.05 -27.23
N CYS A 66 32.47 -21.71 -26.62
CA CYS A 66 33.76 -21.16 -26.11
C CYS A 66 34.62 -20.34 -27.10
N SER A 67 34.08 -19.32 -27.75
CA SER A 67 34.77 -18.32 -28.53
C SER A 67 34.68 -16.98 -27.78
N ARG A 68 35.75 -16.19 -27.90
CA ARG A 68 35.96 -14.91 -27.22
C ARG A 68 35.07 -13.77 -27.74
N GLU A 69 34.04 -14.06 -28.53
CA GLU A 69 33.11 -13.04 -29.01
C GLU A 69 32.03 -12.77 -27.95
N PRO A 70 31.67 -11.50 -27.71
CA PRO A 70 30.81 -11.18 -26.58
C PRO A 70 29.42 -11.76 -26.81
N ALA A 71 28.92 -12.52 -25.84
CA ALA A 71 27.51 -12.94 -25.73
C ALA A 71 26.51 -11.75 -25.63
N GLY A 72 26.98 -10.52 -25.90
CA GLY A 72 26.26 -9.26 -25.83
C GLY A 72 24.93 -9.23 -26.58
N PRO A 73 24.85 -9.59 -27.88
CA PRO A 73 23.60 -9.40 -28.63
C PRO A 73 22.47 -10.34 -28.15
N ALA A 74 22.81 -11.59 -27.80
CA ALA A 74 21.86 -12.55 -27.25
C ALA A 74 21.38 -12.13 -25.84
N LEU A 75 22.30 -11.66 -24.99
CA LEU A 75 21.95 -11.10 -23.67
C LEU A 75 21.10 -9.83 -23.80
N GLU A 76 21.40 -8.94 -24.75
CA GLU A 76 20.60 -7.73 -25.00
C GLU A 76 19.18 -8.05 -25.48
N GLU A 77 19.00 -9.10 -26.29
CA GLU A 77 17.69 -9.56 -26.71
C GLU A 77 16.89 -10.16 -25.54
N VAL A 78 17.54 -10.93 -24.69
CA VAL A 78 16.95 -11.46 -23.46
C VAL A 78 16.57 -10.34 -22.50
N LEU A 79 17.41 -9.31 -22.35
CA LEU A 79 17.11 -8.14 -21.52
C LEU A 79 15.99 -7.27 -22.09
N ARG A 80 15.84 -7.23 -23.43
CA ARG A 80 14.76 -6.50 -24.10
C ARG A 80 13.40 -7.19 -23.96
N SER A 81 13.40 -8.53 -23.94
CA SER A 81 12.19 -9.35 -23.75
C SER A 81 11.82 -9.56 -22.29
N ALA A 82 12.72 -9.22 -21.36
CA ALA A 82 12.48 -9.32 -19.92
C ALA A 82 11.29 -8.47 -19.46
N GLY A 83 10.39 -9.08 -18.68
CA GLY A 83 9.34 -8.34 -18.00
C GLY A 83 9.92 -7.43 -16.93
N THR A 84 9.29 -6.30 -16.64
CA THR A 84 9.71 -5.40 -15.55
C THR A 84 8.77 -5.53 -14.36
N LEU A 85 9.32 -5.67 -13.15
CA LEU A 85 8.55 -5.61 -11.90
C LEU A 85 7.97 -4.20 -11.73
N ARG A 86 6.73 -4.13 -11.27
CA ARG A 86 6.06 -2.84 -11.08
C ARG A 86 6.68 -2.01 -9.95
N GLU A 87 7.07 -0.79 -10.26
CA GLU A 87 7.55 0.19 -9.27
C GLU A 87 6.41 1.05 -8.69
N SER A 88 5.31 1.15 -9.45
CA SER A 88 4.09 1.89 -9.15
C SER A 88 2.87 1.11 -9.66
N LEU A 89 1.71 1.33 -9.03
CA LEU A 89 0.43 0.76 -9.45
C LEU A 89 -0.21 1.53 -10.62
N LEU A 90 0.31 2.72 -10.95
CA LEU A 90 -0.32 3.63 -11.91
C LEU A 90 -0.47 3.02 -13.31
N PRO A 91 0.55 2.40 -13.93
CA PRO A 91 0.42 1.84 -15.28
C PRO A 91 -0.68 0.77 -15.37
N GLY A 92 -0.84 -0.03 -14.31
CA GLY A 92 -1.89 -1.04 -14.22
C GLY A 92 -3.30 -0.44 -14.20
N ALA A 93 -3.49 0.61 -13.41
CA ALA A 93 -4.76 1.35 -13.38
C ALA A 93 -5.06 2.04 -14.71
N LEU A 94 -4.05 2.63 -15.36
CA LEU A 94 -4.20 3.28 -16.67
C LEU A 94 -4.59 2.28 -17.77
N ALA A 95 -4.02 1.07 -17.76
CA ALA A 95 -4.36 0.02 -18.72
C ALA A 95 -5.83 -0.44 -18.65
N GLN A 96 -6.48 -0.24 -17.49
CA GLN A 96 -7.90 -0.60 -17.27
C GLN A 96 -8.85 0.59 -17.38
N TYR A 97 -8.34 1.78 -17.73
CA TYR A 97 -9.15 2.99 -17.86
C TYR A 97 -10.26 2.83 -18.90
N VAL A 98 -9.99 2.24 -20.07
CA VAL A 98 -10.98 2.08 -21.15
C VAL A 98 -12.17 1.22 -20.69
N SER A 99 -11.89 0.09 -20.04
CA SER A 99 -12.92 -0.81 -19.51
C SER A 99 -13.75 -0.13 -18.42
N CYS A 100 -13.11 0.65 -17.54
CA CYS A 100 -13.80 1.44 -16.52
C CYS A 100 -14.70 2.52 -17.14
N LEU A 101 -14.19 3.21 -18.17
CA LEU A 101 -14.92 4.26 -18.87
C LEU A 101 -16.17 3.70 -19.55
N GLU A 102 -16.11 2.51 -20.11
CA GLU A 102 -17.28 1.81 -20.67
C GLU A 102 -18.32 1.49 -19.60
N LEU A 103 -17.90 1.00 -18.42
CA LEU A 103 -18.78 0.69 -17.30
C LEU A 103 -19.61 1.90 -16.83
N VAL A 104 -19.00 3.09 -16.81
CA VAL A 104 -19.67 4.35 -16.42
C VAL A 104 -20.37 5.07 -17.58
N ASN A 105 -20.61 4.40 -18.71
CA ASN A 105 -21.20 5.00 -19.92
C ASN A 105 -20.45 6.26 -20.38
N LYS A 106 -19.12 6.22 -20.28
CA LYS A 106 -18.18 7.31 -20.55
C LYS A 106 -18.37 8.56 -19.70
N ARG A 107 -19.09 8.51 -18.58
CA ARG A 107 -19.29 9.69 -17.72
C ARG A 107 -18.06 9.96 -16.86
N LEU A 108 -17.58 11.21 -16.87
CA LEU A 108 -16.58 11.69 -15.94
C LEU A 108 -17.27 12.47 -14.79
N PRO A 109 -16.70 12.49 -13.57
CA PRO A 109 -15.44 11.85 -13.18
C PRO A 109 -15.59 10.37 -12.79
N CYS A 110 -14.49 9.62 -12.86
CA CYS A 110 -14.41 8.24 -12.38
C CYS A 110 -13.07 7.99 -11.68
N GLY A 111 -13.02 7.00 -10.81
CA GLY A 111 -11.83 6.63 -10.05
C GLY A 111 -11.54 5.14 -10.14
N LEU A 112 -10.26 4.80 -10.15
CA LEU A 112 -9.76 3.44 -10.06
C LEU A 112 -8.88 3.33 -8.83
N ALA A 113 -9.23 2.40 -7.94
CA ALA A 113 -8.50 2.15 -6.72
C ALA A 113 -7.84 0.77 -6.78
N GLN A 114 -6.56 0.70 -6.41
CA GLN A 114 -5.80 -0.53 -6.30
C GLN A 114 -4.98 -0.52 -5.02
N MET A 115 -4.77 -1.70 -4.45
CA MET A 115 -3.80 -1.90 -3.38
C MET A 115 -2.91 -3.09 -3.73
N GLY A 116 -1.60 -2.94 -3.59
CA GLY A 116 -0.67 -3.98 -3.96
C GLY A 116 0.77 -3.67 -3.60
N VAL A 117 1.59 -4.72 -3.62
CA VAL A 117 3.04 -4.61 -3.41
C VAL A 117 3.70 -4.03 -4.66
N CYS A 118 4.53 -3.01 -4.47
CA CYS A 118 5.42 -2.45 -5.47
C CYS A 118 6.87 -2.63 -5.04
N PHE A 119 7.75 -2.72 -6.02
CA PHE A 119 9.16 -2.95 -5.80
C PHE A 119 9.94 -1.66 -6.02
N HIS A 120 11.06 -1.49 -5.32
CA HIS A 120 11.98 -0.39 -5.59
C HIS A 120 13.41 -0.84 -5.32
N SER A 121 14.36 -0.27 -6.07
CA SER A 121 15.77 -0.54 -5.85
C SER A 121 16.30 0.36 -4.73
N ILE A 122 16.93 -0.24 -3.72
CA ILE A 122 17.65 0.46 -2.65
C ILE A 122 19.15 0.37 -2.97
N PRO A 123 19.85 1.49 -3.18
CA PRO A 123 21.30 1.47 -3.33
C PRO A 123 21.96 1.09 -2.01
N GLU A 124 22.73 -0.01 -1.97
CA GLU A 124 23.53 -0.40 -0.80
C GLU A 124 25.01 -0.03 -0.97
N ASN A 125 25.57 -0.26 -2.17
CA ASN A 125 26.93 0.13 -2.60
C ASN A 125 26.91 0.47 -4.10
N GLU A 126 28.02 0.96 -4.69
CA GLU A 126 28.07 1.34 -6.11
C GLU A 126 27.62 0.22 -7.08
N ASN A 127 27.84 -1.05 -6.72
CA ASN A 127 27.52 -2.22 -7.57
C ASN A 127 26.37 -3.09 -7.05
N LEU A 128 25.94 -2.92 -5.79
CA LEU A 128 24.94 -3.78 -5.16
C LEU A 128 23.68 -2.98 -4.84
N ARG A 129 22.58 -3.40 -5.47
CA ARG A 129 21.24 -2.89 -5.23
C ARG A 129 20.41 -3.96 -4.56
N ARG A 130 19.79 -3.63 -3.43
CA ARG A 130 18.80 -4.50 -2.77
C ARG A 130 17.42 -4.17 -3.29
N ILE A 131 16.60 -5.20 -3.47
CA ILE A 131 15.18 -5.02 -3.80
C ILE A 131 14.42 -4.74 -2.51
N GLY A 132 13.78 -3.58 -2.45
CA GLY A 132 12.81 -3.22 -1.42
C GLY A 132 11.39 -3.49 -1.89
N GLU A 133 10.57 -3.99 -0.98
CA GLU A 133 9.14 -4.17 -1.19
C GLU A 133 8.36 -3.16 -0.36
N ARG A 134 7.34 -2.56 -0.97
CA ARG A 134 6.41 -1.65 -0.28
C ARG A 134 4.98 -1.94 -0.68
N THR A 135 4.11 -2.01 0.30
CA THR A 135 2.66 -2.11 0.09
C THR A 135 2.13 -0.72 -0.18
N THR A 136 1.68 -0.51 -1.41
CA THR A 136 1.14 0.78 -1.85
C THR A 136 -0.36 0.68 -2.06
N SER A 137 -1.01 1.79 -1.77
CA SER A 137 -2.39 2.05 -2.15
C SER A 137 -2.36 3.13 -3.22
N LEU A 138 -3.17 2.96 -4.26
CA LEU A 138 -3.31 3.91 -5.34
C LEU A 138 -4.78 4.21 -5.56
N LEU A 139 -5.09 5.48 -5.70
CA LEU A 139 -6.32 5.94 -6.32
C LEU A 139 -5.96 6.82 -7.52
N ALA A 140 -6.26 6.32 -8.72
CA ALA A 140 -6.19 7.06 -9.97
C ALA A 140 -7.57 7.70 -10.23
N TRP A 141 -7.65 9.02 -10.22
CA TRP A 141 -8.87 9.77 -10.43
C TRP A 141 -8.85 10.46 -11.79
N PHE A 142 -9.84 10.16 -12.62
CA PHE A 142 -10.01 10.71 -13.96
C PHE A 142 -11.06 11.81 -13.90
N SER A 143 -10.65 13.03 -14.23
CA SER A 143 -11.50 14.21 -14.15
C SER A 143 -11.36 15.08 -15.38
N SER A 144 -12.30 16.00 -15.59
CA SER A 144 -12.15 16.97 -16.67
C SER A 144 -11.03 17.97 -16.34
N PRO A 145 -10.30 18.48 -17.36
CA PRO A 145 -9.22 19.43 -17.14
C PRO A 145 -9.60 20.67 -16.32
N ARG A 146 -10.85 21.14 -16.47
CA ARG A 146 -11.40 22.28 -15.73
C ARG A 146 -11.53 22.01 -14.24
N THR A 147 -11.86 20.77 -13.85
CA THR A 147 -12.14 20.41 -12.45
C THR A 147 -10.96 19.75 -11.75
N ALA A 148 -9.90 19.37 -12.48
CA ALA A 148 -8.75 18.64 -11.96
C ALA A 148 -8.10 19.32 -10.74
N GLY A 149 -7.91 20.65 -10.78
CA GLY A 149 -7.35 21.39 -9.64
C GLY A 149 -8.23 21.35 -8.39
N GLN A 150 -9.55 21.47 -8.55
CA GLN A 150 -10.51 21.40 -7.45
C GLN A 150 -10.56 20.01 -6.84
N TRP A 151 -10.49 18.97 -7.68
CA TRP A 151 -10.40 17.58 -7.23
C TRP A 151 -9.11 17.32 -6.46
N LEU A 152 -7.97 17.87 -6.91
CA LEU A 152 -6.70 17.73 -6.20
C LEU A 152 -6.78 18.31 -4.78
N ASP A 153 -7.30 19.53 -4.63
CA ASP A 153 -7.48 20.17 -3.32
C ASP A 153 -8.50 19.44 -2.44
N TYR A 154 -9.56 18.91 -3.04
CA TYR A 154 -10.54 18.06 -2.36
C TYR A 154 -9.88 16.79 -1.82
N TRP A 155 -9.11 16.07 -2.64
CA TRP A 155 -8.43 14.84 -2.25
C TRP A 155 -7.41 15.10 -1.16
N LEU A 156 -6.63 16.18 -1.25
CA LEU A 156 -5.70 16.58 -0.21
C LEU A 156 -6.40 16.70 1.15
N ARG A 157 -7.52 17.43 1.21
CA ARG A 157 -8.28 17.62 2.46
C ARG A 157 -8.85 16.31 2.99
N GLN A 158 -9.43 15.49 2.12
CA GLN A 158 -10.01 14.20 2.49
C GLN A 158 -8.95 13.24 3.04
N ARG A 159 -7.81 13.10 2.34
CA ARG A 159 -6.73 12.21 2.75
C ARG A 159 -6.08 12.69 4.05
N LEU A 160 -5.81 13.99 4.19
CA LEU A 160 -5.29 14.56 5.44
C LEU A 160 -6.24 14.35 6.63
N GLN A 161 -7.54 14.56 6.43
CA GLN A 161 -8.56 14.28 7.46
C GLN A 161 -8.60 12.79 7.81
N TRP A 162 -8.48 11.91 6.83
CA TRP A 162 -8.45 10.47 7.05
C TRP A 162 -7.26 10.04 7.91
N TRP A 163 -6.04 10.53 7.63
CA TRP A 163 -4.87 10.23 8.46
C TRP A 163 -5.05 10.74 9.91
N ARG A 164 -5.56 11.97 10.06
CA ARG A 164 -5.79 12.58 11.38
C ARG A 164 -6.89 11.90 12.19
N LYS A 165 -7.88 11.29 11.53
CA LYS A 165 -9.00 10.59 12.21
C LYS A 165 -8.53 9.49 13.15
N PHE A 166 -7.49 8.75 12.76
CA PHE A 166 -6.98 7.62 13.56
C PHE A 166 -5.77 7.98 14.42
N ALA A 167 -5.29 9.22 14.35
CA ALA A 167 -4.14 9.69 15.09
C ALA A 167 -4.52 10.10 16.52
N VAL A 168 -3.64 9.81 17.47
CA VAL A 168 -3.66 10.37 18.81
C VAL A 168 -3.16 11.82 18.77
N GLY A 169 -2.09 12.08 18.00
CA GLY A 169 -1.51 13.40 17.78
C GLY A 169 -1.72 13.90 16.34
N PRO A 170 -2.90 14.45 15.97
CA PRO A 170 -3.20 14.83 14.59
C PRO A 170 -2.28 15.93 14.02
N SER A 171 -1.58 16.66 14.89
CA SER A 171 -0.57 17.67 14.52
C SER A 171 0.69 17.07 13.88
N ASN A 172 0.98 15.79 14.12
CA ASN A 172 2.13 15.11 13.51
C ASN A 172 1.95 14.85 12.02
N PHE A 173 0.71 14.97 11.52
CA PHE A 173 0.36 14.85 10.11
C PHE A 173 0.24 16.23 9.48
N SER A 174 1.14 16.52 8.56
CA SER A 174 1.21 17.77 7.81
C SER A 174 1.16 17.53 6.30
N SER A 175 1.04 18.61 5.53
CA SER A 175 1.06 18.57 4.07
C SER A 175 2.06 19.59 3.56
N SER A 176 2.87 19.22 2.58
CA SER A 176 3.71 20.14 1.82
C SER A 176 3.33 20.12 0.35
N ASP A 177 3.35 21.28 -0.30
CA ASP A 177 3.25 21.40 -1.74
C ASP A 177 4.60 21.15 -2.39
N PHE A 178 4.58 20.52 -3.56
CA PHE A 178 5.75 20.42 -4.43
C PHE A 178 5.33 20.60 -5.88
N GLN A 179 6.29 21.00 -6.69
CA GLN A 179 6.16 21.02 -8.13
C GLN A 179 7.11 19.99 -8.70
N ASP A 180 6.62 19.16 -9.61
CA ASP A 180 7.47 18.21 -10.33
C ASP A 180 8.43 18.95 -11.26
N GLU A 181 9.45 18.26 -11.80
CA GLU A 181 10.38 18.84 -12.79
C GLU A 181 9.65 19.38 -14.03
N GLU A 182 8.46 18.83 -14.30
CA GLU A 182 7.54 19.21 -15.37
C GLU A 182 6.62 20.40 -14.99
N GLY A 183 6.84 21.03 -13.83
CA GLY A 183 6.03 22.15 -13.32
C GLY A 183 4.64 21.75 -12.81
N ARG A 184 4.37 20.45 -12.68
CA ARG A 184 3.07 19.93 -12.26
C ARG A 184 2.89 20.05 -10.76
N ARG A 185 1.72 20.52 -10.33
CA ARG A 185 1.39 20.66 -8.92
C ARG A 185 1.13 19.30 -8.28
N GLY A 186 1.76 19.06 -7.15
CA GLY A 186 1.54 17.93 -6.28
C GLY A 186 1.56 18.32 -4.81
N PHE A 187 1.09 17.41 -3.96
CA PHE A 187 1.14 17.54 -2.52
C PHE A 187 1.70 16.26 -1.91
N ASN A 188 2.56 16.41 -0.92
CA ASN A 188 3.05 15.33 -0.09
C ASN A 188 2.36 15.43 1.27
N LEU A 189 1.79 14.32 1.73
CA LEU A 189 1.39 14.14 3.11
C LEU A 189 2.59 13.61 3.88
N LEU A 190 2.92 14.29 4.96
CA LEU A 190 4.10 14.04 5.78
C LEU A 190 3.69 13.60 7.18
N TYR A 191 4.47 12.69 7.76
CA TYR A 191 4.43 12.37 9.18
C TYR A 191 5.74 12.75 9.86
N ASN A 192 5.64 13.37 11.03
CA ASN A 192 6.78 13.78 11.84
C ASN A 192 7.31 12.60 12.67
N PHE A 193 8.31 11.90 12.15
CA PHE A 193 9.05 10.90 12.92
C PHE A 193 10.08 11.57 13.85
N PRO A 194 10.58 10.85 14.88
CA PRO A 194 11.59 11.39 15.80
C PRO A 194 12.88 11.88 15.13
N TRP A 195 13.21 11.35 13.95
CA TRP A 195 14.41 11.72 13.16
C TRP A 195 14.12 12.74 12.06
N GLY A 196 12.85 13.07 11.78
CA GLY A 196 12.49 14.00 10.71
C GLY A 196 11.13 13.74 10.09
N THR A 197 10.74 14.62 9.16
CA THR A 197 9.51 14.48 8.39
C THR A 197 9.71 13.49 7.25
N GLU A 198 8.83 12.49 7.14
CA GLU A 198 8.83 11.58 6.00
C GLU A 198 7.48 11.57 5.27
N THR A 199 7.53 11.34 3.97
CA THR A 199 6.35 11.27 3.11
C THR A 199 5.63 9.93 3.24
N ILE A 200 4.36 9.99 3.62
CA ILE A 200 3.48 8.80 3.75
C ILE A 200 2.60 8.61 2.51
N GLU A 201 2.17 9.69 1.88
CA GLU A 201 1.26 9.66 0.74
C GLU A 201 1.54 10.85 -0.18
N THR A 202 1.49 10.61 -1.49
CA THR A 202 1.79 11.62 -2.52
C THR A 202 0.59 11.77 -3.43
N LEU A 203 0.20 13.01 -3.67
CA LEU A 203 -0.86 13.40 -4.59
C LEU A 203 -0.22 14.17 -5.75
N LYS A 204 -0.42 13.73 -6.97
CA LYS A 204 0.13 14.36 -8.18
C LYS A 204 -0.98 14.59 -9.20
N ASN A 205 -0.97 15.76 -9.82
CA ASN A 205 -1.70 15.98 -11.05
C ASN A 205 -0.81 15.65 -12.24
N LEU A 206 -1.11 14.56 -12.94
CA LEU A 206 -0.31 14.04 -14.05
C LEU A 206 -0.77 14.56 -15.42
N GLY A 207 -1.91 15.25 -15.49
CA GLY A 207 -2.48 15.70 -16.75
C GLY A 207 -2.92 14.53 -17.62
N ASP A 208 -2.71 14.64 -18.93
CA ASP A 208 -3.09 13.65 -19.96
C ASP A 208 -1.90 12.87 -20.53
N THR A 209 -0.66 13.22 -20.19
CA THR A 209 0.54 12.67 -20.86
C THR A 209 0.70 11.17 -20.66
N GLU A 210 0.53 10.68 -19.43
CA GLU A 210 0.66 9.25 -19.10
C GLU A 210 -0.38 8.42 -19.86
N LEU A 211 -1.59 8.95 -19.99
CA LEU A 211 -2.69 8.29 -20.69
C LEU A 211 -2.43 8.23 -22.21
N LEU A 212 -1.89 9.32 -22.77
CA LEU A 212 -1.52 9.40 -24.19
C LEU A 212 -0.31 8.52 -24.53
N GLN A 213 0.67 8.41 -23.62
CA GLN A 213 1.82 7.52 -23.78
C GLN A 213 1.40 6.04 -23.76
N MET A 214 0.42 5.67 -22.93
CA MET A 214 -0.09 4.29 -22.85
C MET A 214 -0.92 3.86 -24.06
N TYR A 215 -1.60 4.81 -24.71
CA TYR A 215 -2.48 4.53 -25.86
C TYR A 215 -2.10 5.39 -27.09
N PRO A 216 -0.93 5.15 -27.71
CA PRO A 216 -0.53 5.87 -28.91
C PRO A 216 -1.48 5.54 -30.06
N GLY A 217 -2.19 6.55 -30.58
CA GLY A 217 -3.07 6.44 -31.76
C GLY A 217 -4.55 6.15 -31.48
N ASP A 218 -4.92 5.81 -30.24
CA ASP A 218 -6.30 5.42 -29.86
C ASP A 218 -7.05 6.51 -29.05
N SER A 219 -6.74 7.78 -29.31
CA SER A 219 -7.26 8.93 -28.54
C SER A 219 -8.80 9.02 -28.54
N SER A 220 -9.47 8.50 -29.57
CA SER A 220 -10.94 8.48 -29.67
C SER A 220 -11.60 7.59 -28.61
N LYS A 221 -10.94 6.50 -28.20
CA LYS A 221 -11.43 5.57 -27.17
C LYS A 221 -11.32 6.17 -25.77
N LEU A 222 -10.38 7.09 -25.57
CA LEU A 222 -10.05 7.70 -24.28
C LEU A 222 -11.01 8.83 -23.88
N LEU A 223 -11.83 9.32 -24.82
CA LEU A 223 -12.72 10.45 -24.62
C LEU A 223 -13.83 10.13 -23.63
N GLY A 224 -13.81 10.85 -22.50
CA GLY A 224 -14.88 10.88 -21.51
C GLY A 224 -15.84 12.04 -21.74
N ARG A 225 -17.08 11.88 -21.27
CA ARG A 225 -18.15 12.88 -21.33
C ARG A 225 -18.13 13.73 -20.07
N ASP A 226 -17.86 15.02 -20.24
CA ASP A 226 -18.10 16.07 -19.26
C ASP A 226 -19.36 16.84 -19.67
N GLY A 227 -20.50 16.39 -19.16
CA GLY A 227 -21.83 16.86 -19.57
C GLY A 227 -22.11 16.55 -21.04
N ARG A 228 -22.04 17.57 -21.91
CA ARG A 228 -22.28 17.43 -23.37
C ARG A 228 -21.00 17.37 -24.19
N LYS A 229 -19.84 17.65 -23.59
CA LYS A 229 -18.56 17.69 -24.31
C LYS A 229 -17.77 16.41 -24.08
N ASN A 230 -17.09 15.94 -25.12
CA ASN A 230 -16.13 14.86 -25.02
C ASN A 230 -14.74 15.47 -24.78
N VAL A 231 -14.05 15.01 -23.74
CA VAL A 231 -12.73 15.50 -23.32
C VAL A 231 -11.82 14.35 -22.97
N ILE A 232 -10.53 14.53 -23.18
CA ILE A 232 -9.50 13.65 -22.62
C ILE A 232 -9.37 14.01 -21.14
N PRO A 233 -9.50 13.05 -20.21
CA PRO A 233 -9.43 13.36 -18.78
C PRO A 233 -8.00 13.72 -18.37
N HIS A 234 -7.89 14.51 -17.32
CA HIS A 234 -6.67 14.59 -16.53
C HIS A 234 -6.68 13.54 -15.43
N VAL A 235 -5.53 12.90 -15.27
CA VAL A 235 -5.26 11.86 -14.27
C VAL A 235 -4.68 12.53 -13.03
N LEU A 236 -5.36 12.35 -11.90
CA LEU A 236 -4.79 12.62 -10.59
C LEU A 236 -4.38 11.28 -9.97
N SER A 237 -3.14 11.19 -9.51
CA SER A 237 -2.63 10.02 -8.81
C SER A 237 -2.52 10.33 -7.32
N VAL A 238 -3.18 9.51 -6.50
CA VAL A 238 -3.07 9.53 -5.04
C VAL A 238 -2.43 8.22 -4.63
N SER A 239 -1.14 8.23 -4.33
CA SER A 239 -0.38 7.04 -3.95
C SER A 239 0.09 7.09 -2.50
N GLY A 240 -0.41 6.18 -1.67
CA GLY A 240 -0.08 6.05 -0.26
C GLY A 240 0.80 4.84 0.03
N ASN A 241 1.82 5.01 0.88
CA ASN A 241 2.63 3.93 1.41
C ASN A 241 2.03 3.42 2.73
N LEU A 242 1.39 2.25 2.68
CA LEU A 242 0.69 1.67 3.83
C LEU A 242 1.64 1.15 4.90
N ASP A 243 2.83 0.67 4.50
CA ASP A 243 3.83 0.18 5.44
C ASP A 243 4.39 1.33 6.28
N ARG A 244 4.72 2.47 5.65
CA ARG A 244 5.12 3.70 6.37
C ARG A 244 3.98 4.27 7.20
N GLY A 245 2.75 4.25 6.68
CA GLY A 245 1.57 4.64 7.45
C GLY A 245 1.37 3.79 8.71
N THR A 246 1.60 2.49 8.61
CA THR A 246 1.54 1.55 9.75
C THR A 246 2.61 1.92 10.79
N LEU A 247 3.84 2.20 10.35
CA LEU A 247 4.90 2.65 11.24
C LEU A 247 4.55 3.99 11.90
N ALA A 248 4.04 4.97 11.14
CA ALA A 248 3.62 6.26 11.68
C ALA A 248 2.61 6.11 12.82
N TYR A 249 1.57 5.28 12.66
CA TYR A 249 0.61 5.02 13.74
C TYR A 249 1.21 4.30 14.94
N LEU A 250 2.19 3.41 14.75
CA LEU A 250 2.91 2.79 15.87
C LEU A 250 3.69 3.85 16.67
N PHE A 251 4.38 4.76 16.01
CA PHE A 251 5.09 5.86 16.67
C PHE A 251 4.14 6.85 17.34
N ASP A 252 3.05 7.22 16.68
CA ASP A 252 2.05 8.16 17.21
C ASP A 252 1.35 7.61 18.47
N SER A 253 1.11 6.30 18.49
CA SER A 253 0.43 5.64 19.59
C SER A 253 1.30 5.38 20.83
N LEU A 254 2.63 5.46 20.71
CA LEU A 254 3.54 5.10 21.78
C LEU A 254 3.54 6.16 22.89
N GLN A 255 3.09 5.77 24.09
CA GLN A 255 3.08 6.60 25.28
C GLN A 255 3.79 5.93 26.44
N LEU A 256 4.43 6.75 27.28
CA LEU A 256 4.99 6.34 28.56
C LEU A 256 3.95 6.63 29.65
N ALA A 257 3.34 5.57 30.19
CA ALA A 257 2.42 5.65 31.30
C ALA A 257 3.17 5.43 32.62
N GLU A 258 2.87 6.27 33.62
CA GLU A 258 3.35 6.04 34.99
C GLU A 258 2.58 4.88 35.63
N ASN A 259 3.29 4.05 36.40
CA ASN A 259 2.69 2.88 37.05
C ASN A 259 2.14 3.27 38.43
N PRO A 260 0.81 3.30 38.64
CA PRO A 260 0.24 3.67 39.94
C PRO A 260 0.45 2.60 41.02
N LEU A 261 0.80 1.36 40.64
CA LEU A 261 0.87 0.20 41.55
C LEU A 261 2.23 0.03 42.25
N THR A 262 3.28 0.73 41.80
CA THR A 262 4.63 0.58 42.38
C THR A 262 5.09 1.89 43.00
N LYS A 263 5.27 1.91 44.33
CA LYS A 263 5.88 3.03 45.10
C LYS A 263 7.33 3.36 44.70
N LYS A 264 7.92 2.68 43.70
CA LYS A 264 9.23 3.03 43.14
C LYS A 264 9.05 4.13 42.10
N LYS A 265 9.62 5.31 42.38
CA LYS A 265 9.53 6.58 41.65
C LYS A 265 9.79 6.57 40.13
N ASN A 266 10.16 5.44 39.50
CA ASN A 266 10.68 5.41 38.12
C ASN A 266 10.23 4.22 37.24
N SER A 267 9.17 3.45 37.56
CA SER A 267 8.73 2.40 36.62
C SER A 267 7.80 2.98 35.54
N GLN A 268 8.36 3.45 34.44
CA GLN A 268 7.60 3.83 33.24
C GLN A 268 7.13 2.57 32.51
N ARG A 269 5.84 2.48 32.20
CA ARG A 269 5.25 1.45 31.35
C ARG A 269 5.05 2.01 29.94
N LYS A 270 5.42 1.24 28.92
CA LYS A 270 5.15 1.61 27.53
C LYS A 270 3.76 1.09 27.16
N VAL A 271 2.92 1.95 26.60
CA VAL A 271 1.60 1.58 26.07
C VAL A 271 1.46 2.08 24.64
N LEU A 272 0.87 1.26 23.77
CA LEU A 272 0.51 1.64 22.41
C LEU A 272 -0.98 1.96 22.37
N LYS A 273 -1.34 3.23 22.32
CA LYS A 273 -2.73 3.71 22.23
C LYS A 273 -3.21 3.77 20.77
N LEU A 274 -3.33 2.60 20.14
CA LEU A 274 -3.86 2.52 18.79
C LEU A 274 -5.36 2.84 18.78
N HIS A 275 -5.84 3.46 17.71
CA HIS A 275 -7.27 3.67 17.51
C HIS A 275 -8.02 2.31 17.52
N PRO A 276 -9.22 2.20 18.13
CA PRO A 276 -9.94 0.93 18.26
C PRO A 276 -10.13 0.16 16.94
N CYS A 277 -10.38 0.87 15.83
CA CYS A 277 -10.48 0.26 14.49
C CYS A 277 -9.15 -0.36 14.01
N LEU A 278 -8.01 0.27 14.33
CA LEU A 278 -6.69 -0.15 13.86
C LEU A 278 -6.06 -1.24 14.75
N ALA A 279 -6.39 -1.26 16.05
CA ALA A 279 -5.81 -2.20 17.01
C ALA A 279 -5.92 -3.67 16.52
N PRO A 280 -4.81 -4.42 16.39
CA PRO A 280 -4.84 -5.76 15.80
C PRO A 280 -5.61 -6.76 16.67
N LEU A 281 -5.47 -6.65 17.99
CA LEU A 281 -6.22 -7.41 19.00
C LEU A 281 -7.14 -6.46 19.74
N LYS A 282 -8.42 -6.82 19.87
CA LYS A 282 -9.41 -5.99 20.59
C LYS A 282 -9.48 -6.36 22.06
N VAL A 283 -9.44 -7.66 22.36
CA VAL A 283 -9.62 -8.19 23.72
C VAL A 283 -8.58 -9.27 23.99
N ALA A 284 -8.08 -9.32 25.22
CA ALA A 284 -7.34 -10.46 25.74
C ALA A 284 -8.19 -11.18 26.78
N LEU A 285 -8.28 -12.51 26.68
CA LEU A 285 -8.99 -13.35 27.63
C LEU A 285 -7.99 -14.11 28.49
N ASP A 286 -7.94 -13.72 29.76
CA ASP A 286 -7.07 -14.33 30.76
C ASP A 286 -7.89 -15.01 31.86
N VAL A 287 -7.31 -16.07 32.44
CA VAL A 287 -7.89 -16.76 33.59
C VAL A 287 -7.23 -16.29 34.88
N GLY A 288 -8.06 -15.95 35.87
CA GLY A 288 -7.60 -15.60 37.21
C GLY A 288 -7.31 -16.82 38.09
N LYS A 289 -7.19 -16.59 39.41
CA LYS A 289 -7.08 -17.67 40.40
C LYS A 289 -8.45 -18.34 40.59
N GLY A 290 -8.52 -19.66 40.46
CA GLY A 290 -9.76 -20.42 40.66
C GLY A 290 -9.70 -21.83 40.05
N PRO A 291 -10.84 -22.54 39.93
CA PRO A 291 -10.91 -23.85 39.28
C PRO A 291 -10.56 -23.71 37.79
N THR A 292 -9.33 -24.10 37.45
CA THR A 292 -8.72 -23.86 36.13
C THR A 292 -9.51 -24.47 34.97
N THR A 293 -10.19 -25.60 35.18
CA THR A 293 -10.94 -26.32 34.14
C THR A 293 -12.25 -25.62 33.79
N GLU A 294 -13.05 -25.23 34.78
CA GLU A 294 -14.34 -24.55 34.59
C GLU A 294 -14.14 -23.16 34.00
N LEU A 295 -13.18 -22.39 34.53
CA LEU A 295 -12.86 -21.06 34.02
C LEU A 295 -12.39 -21.10 32.56
N ARG A 296 -11.61 -22.13 32.17
CA ARG A 296 -11.21 -22.32 30.77
C ARG A 296 -12.39 -22.66 29.86
N GLN A 297 -13.34 -23.47 30.31
CA GLN A 297 -14.54 -23.76 29.53
C GLN A 297 -15.35 -22.48 29.26
N VAL A 298 -15.49 -21.62 30.27
CA VAL A 298 -16.15 -20.31 30.09
C VAL A 298 -15.37 -19.41 29.14
N CYS A 299 -14.05 -19.32 29.28
CA CYS A 299 -13.20 -18.55 28.36
C CYS A 299 -13.28 -19.07 26.92
N GLN A 300 -13.36 -20.39 26.73
CA GLN A 300 -13.52 -21.00 25.40
C GLN A 300 -14.89 -20.67 24.79
N GLY A 301 -15.96 -20.71 25.59
CA GLY A 301 -17.29 -20.28 25.15
C GLY A 301 -17.29 -18.82 24.69
N LEU A 302 -16.70 -17.92 25.49
CA LEU A 302 -16.59 -16.51 25.16
C LEU A 302 -15.67 -16.26 23.94
N PHE A 303 -14.58 -17.00 23.82
CA PHE A 303 -13.70 -16.93 22.66
C PHE A 303 -14.46 -17.27 21.37
N ASN A 304 -15.30 -18.31 21.40
CA ASN A 304 -16.11 -18.71 20.27
C ASN A 304 -17.14 -17.62 19.92
N GLU A 305 -17.88 -17.11 20.91
CA GLU A 305 -18.88 -16.04 20.72
C GLU A 305 -18.24 -14.76 20.12
N LEU A 306 -17.08 -14.35 20.62
CA LEU A 306 -16.37 -13.18 20.11
C LEU A 306 -15.83 -13.42 18.69
N SER A 307 -15.36 -14.63 18.41
CA SER A 307 -14.87 -15.01 17.07
C SER A 307 -15.99 -15.05 16.04
N GLU A 308 -17.18 -15.55 16.41
CA GLU A 308 -18.38 -15.53 15.57
C GLU A 308 -18.78 -14.08 15.21
N ASN A 309 -18.64 -13.15 16.15
CA ASN A 309 -18.84 -11.72 15.94
C ASN A 309 -17.67 -11.00 15.22
N ARG A 310 -16.67 -11.74 14.74
CA ARG A 310 -15.46 -11.22 14.06
C ARG A 310 -14.64 -10.23 14.90
N ILE A 311 -14.69 -10.37 16.22
CA ILE A 311 -13.85 -9.59 17.15
C ILE A 311 -12.54 -10.34 17.32
N SER A 312 -11.39 -9.65 17.15
CA SER A 312 -10.09 -10.28 17.35
C SER A 312 -9.76 -10.42 18.83
N VAL A 313 -9.52 -11.67 19.25
CA VAL A 313 -9.30 -12.06 20.65
C VAL A 313 -7.97 -12.77 20.82
N TRP A 314 -7.25 -12.44 21.90
CA TRP A 314 -6.08 -13.17 22.35
C TRP A 314 -6.43 -14.21 23.43
N PRO A 315 -6.20 -15.51 23.18
CA PRO A 315 -6.50 -16.57 24.16
C PRO A 315 -5.35 -16.75 25.17
N GLY A 316 -5.21 -15.82 26.11
CA GLY A 316 -4.14 -15.86 27.12
C GLY A 316 -4.24 -17.04 28.11
N TYR A 317 -5.41 -17.66 28.22
CA TYR A 317 -5.59 -18.90 28.99
C TYR A 317 -4.77 -20.09 28.46
N LEU A 318 -4.35 -20.08 27.20
CA LEU A 318 -3.47 -21.11 26.61
C LEU A 318 -2.02 -21.00 27.09
N GLU A 319 -1.53 -19.81 27.46
CA GLU A 319 -0.15 -19.64 27.94
C GLU A 319 0.07 -20.19 29.35
N THR A 320 -1.01 -20.35 30.14
CA THR A 320 -0.96 -21.03 31.45
C THR A 320 -0.76 -22.54 31.34
N VAL A 321 -0.60 -23.04 30.12
CA VAL A 321 -0.39 -24.44 29.81
C VAL A 321 1.13 -24.65 29.64
N GLN A 322 1.81 -25.04 30.73
CA GLN A 322 3.00 -25.87 30.58
C GLN A 322 2.56 -27.24 30.05
N VAL A 323 2.22 -27.32 28.76
CA VAL A 323 2.10 -28.59 28.05
C VAL A 323 3.23 -28.60 27.06
N SER A 324 4.21 -29.44 27.39
CA SER A 324 5.19 -29.96 26.45
C SER A 324 4.52 -30.27 25.12
N LEU A 325 5.03 -29.65 24.05
CA LEU A 325 4.66 -29.84 22.64
C LEU A 325 4.50 -31.32 22.20
N GLU A 326 5.01 -32.26 22.97
CA GLU A 326 4.93 -33.72 22.78
C GLU A 326 3.50 -34.30 22.89
N GLN A 327 2.58 -33.66 23.61
CA GLN A 327 1.22 -34.21 23.81
C GLN A 327 0.25 -33.92 22.67
N LEU A 328 0.58 -33.02 21.74
CA LEU A 328 -0.28 -32.71 20.59
C LEU A 328 -0.08 -33.67 19.40
N TYR A 329 0.99 -34.46 19.38
CA TYR A 329 1.26 -35.45 18.33
C TYR A 329 0.92 -36.89 18.72
N THR A 330 0.34 -37.09 19.90
CA THR A 330 -0.16 -38.41 20.35
C THR A 330 -1.65 -38.35 20.62
N LYS A 331 -2.44 -38.18 19.56
CA LYS A 331 -3.76 -38.81 19.37
C LYS A 331 -4.31 -38.54 17.97
#